data_AF-A0A9X2PKG7-F1
#
_entry.id   AF-A0A9X2PKG7-F1
#
_cell.length_a   1.000
_cell.length_b   1.000
_cell.length_c   1.000
_cell.angle_alpha   90.00
_cell.angle_beta   90.00
_cell.angle_gamma   90.00
#
_symmetry.space_group_name_H-M   'P 1'
#
loop_
_entity.id
_entity.type
_entity.pdbx_description
1 polymer ?
#
loop_
_entity_poly.entity_id
_entity_poly.type
_entity_poly.pdbx_seq_one_letter_code
_entity_poly.pdbx_strand_id
1 'polypeptide(L)'
;MSVLGVGPAAAATALDFDELYGKISVLGLSFSDKVKSLAGKKVAMRGFMAPPLKAEADFFVLTEIPMALCPFCSSDADWPDNIVVIRLDRAQTFEQANALIEVEGTLEVGSWTDPATGFVSLLRIVGAHFHAV
;
A
#
# COMPACT_ATOMS: atom_id res chain seq x y z
N MET A 1 34.59 -22.43 -5.43
CA MET A 1 33.78 -22.22 -4.21
C MET A 1 33.29 -20.78 -4.23
N SER A 2 32.09 -20.56 -4.77
CA SER A 2 31.47 -19.22 -4.78
C SER A 2 30.62 -19.09 -3.53
N VAL A 3 30.98 -18.15 -2.67
CA VAL A 3 30.23 -17.82 -1.45
C VAL A 3 29.06 -16.93 -1.88
N LEU A 4 27.84 -17.44 -1.80
CA LEU A 4 26.62 -16.64 -1.87
C LEU A 4 26.55 -15.82 -0.59
N GLY A 5 26.92 -14.55 -0.67
CA GLY A 5 26.71 -13.58 0.41
C GLY A 5 25.24 -13.26 0.52
N VAL A 6 24.53 -13.91 1.44
CA VAL A 6 23.24 -13.42 1.95
C VAL A 6 23.57 -12.23 2.84
N GLY A 7 23.55 -11.02 2.25
CA GLY A 7 23.55 -9.79 3.05
C GLY A 7 22.29 -9.76 3.94
N PRO A 8 22.35 -9.13 5.12
CA PRO A 8 21.17 -9.02 5.97
C PRO A 8 20.09 -8.31 5.17
N ALA A 9 18.92 -8.94 5.02
CA ALA A 9 17.74 -8.25 4.54
C ALA A 9 17.49 -7.11 5.52
N ALA A 10 17.70 -5.87 5.08
CA ALA A 10 17.38 -4.70 5.89
C ALA A 10 15.90 -4.82 6.25
N ALA A 11 15.60 -4.89 7.55
CA ALA A 11 14.23 -4.95 8.02
C ALA A 11 13.45 -3.77 7.44
N ALA A 12 12.30 -4.06 6.85
CA ALA A 12 11.45 -3.04 6.26
C ALA A 12 11.06 -2.01 7.34
N THR A 13 11.11 -0.72 7.02
CA THR A 13 10.77 0.32 8.00
C THR A 13 9.26 0.36 8.20
N ALA A 14 8.80 0.26 9.45
CA ALA A 14 7.38 0.37 9.77
C ALA A 14 6.83 1.75 9.41
N LEU A 15 5.67 1.77 8.75
CA LEU A 15 4.91 2.95 8.36
C LEU A 15 3.44 2.71 8.72
N ASP A 16 2.84 3.62 9.49
CA ASP A 16 1.45 3.56 9.91
C ASP A 16 0.57 4.63 9.20
N PHE A 17 -0.75 4.46 9.27
CA PHE A 17 -1.71 5.32 8.56
C PHE A 17 -1.67 6.78 9.03
N ASP A 18 -1.51 7.03 10.33
CA ASP A 18 -1.39 8.36 10.92
C ASP A 18 -0.09 9.09 10.52
N GLU A 19 0.85 8.37 9.93
CA GLU A 19 2.12 8.91 9.46
C GLU A 19 2.12 9.21 7.95
N LEU A 20 1.04 8.92 7.21
CA LEU A 20 1.02 9.10 5.76
C LEU A 20 0.98 10.57 5.35
N TYR A 21 0.14 11.35 6.04
CA TYR A 21 -0.12 12.74 5.72
C TYR A 21 0.34 13.64 6.85
N GLY A 22 0.88 14.79 6.48
CA GLY A 22 1.27 15.83 7.41
C GLY A 22 0.11 16.79 7.66
N LYS A 23 0.38 18.08 7.47
CA LYS A 23 -0.63 19.13 7.66
C LYS A 23 -1.58 19.20 6.47
N ILE A 24 -2.89 19.23 6.74
CA ILE A 24 -3.89 19.67 5.77
C ILE A 24 -3.65 21.17 5.53
N SER A 25 -3.29 21.53 4.31
CA SER A 25 -3.07 22.93 3.91
C SER A 25 -4.19 23.43 3.01
N VAL A 26 -4.27 24.74 2.79
CA VAL A 26 -5.17 25.37 1.81
C VAL A 26 -4.97 24.86 0.37
N LEU A 27 -3.84 24.19 0.09
CA LEU A 27 -3.52 23.58 -1.21
C LEU A 27 -3.89 22.10 -1.29
N GLY A 28 -4.43 21.51 -0.21
CA GLY A 28 -4.80 20.09 -0.12
C GLY A 28 -3.93 19.28 0.84
N LEU A 29 -4.12 17.95 0.78
CA LEU A 29 -3.36 16.95 1.53
C LEU A 29 -1.88 16.94 1.10
N SER A 30 -0.97 17.05 2.06
CA SER A 30 0.48 16.95 1.81
C SER A 30 1.04 15.71 2.51
N PHE A 31 1.90 14.96 1.80
CA PHE A 31 2.60 13.83 2.40
C PHE A 31 3.48 14.27 3.58
N SER A 32 3.54 13.43 4.60
CA SER A 32 4.42 13.64 5.74
C SER A 32 5.90 13.62 5.33
N ASP A 33 6.76 14.16 6.19
CA ASP A 33 8.20 14.10 5.96
C ASP A 33 8.73 12.66 6.06
N LYS A 34 8.08 11.80 6.85
CA LYS A 34 8.38 10.38 6.92
C LYS A 34 8.14 9.71 5.57
N VAL A 35 6.97 9.89 4.97
CA VAL A 35 6.64 9.34 3.64
C VAL A 35 7.64 9.81 2.58
N LYS A 36 7.96 11.11 2.55
CA LYS A 36 8.96 11.65 1.61
C LYS A 36 10.34 11.01 1.80
N SER A 37 10.75 10.78 3.05
CA SER A 37 12.04 10.13 3.36
C SER A 37 12.07 8.64 3.01
N LEU A 38 10.91 7.98 3.00
CA LEU A 38 10.75 6.55 2.70
C LEU A 38 10.45 6.26 1.22
N ALA A 39 10.24 7.28 0.39
CA ALA A 39 10.02 7.12 -1.05
C ALA A 39 11.17 6.31 -1.68
N GLY A 40 10.82 5.24 -2.40
CA GLY A 40 11.76 4.30 -3.02
C GLY A 40 12.42 3.30 -2.07
N LYS A 41 12.05 3.27 -0.78
CA LYS A 41 12.61 2.35 0.23
C LYS A 41 11.64 1.22 0.57
N LYS A 42 12.18 0.15 1.18
CA LYS A 42 11.38 -0.94 1.73
C LYS A 42 10.66 -0.51 3.01
N VAL A 43 9.35 -0.69 3.03
CA VAL A 43 8.46 -0.38 4.16
C VAL A 43 7.58 -1.59 4.50
N ALA A 44 7.19 -1.67 5.76
CA ALA A 44 6.19 -2.59 6.27
C ALA A 44 4.98 -1.79 6.76
N MET A 45 3.77 -2.20 6.41
CA MET A 45 2.55 -1.50 6.81
C MET A 45 1.47 -2.51 7.17
N ARG A 46 0.77 -2.25 8.27
CA ARG A 46 -0.35 -3.07 8.72
C ARG A 46 -1.67 -2.45 8.33
N GLY A 47 -2.65 -3.29 8.03
CA GLY A 47 -4.01 -2.83 7.71
C GLY A 47 -4.92 -3.96 7.28
N PHE A 48 -6.05 -3.57 6.72
CA PHE A 48 -7.08 -4.48 6.23
C PHE A 48 -7.20 -4.37 4.73
N MET A 49 -7.62 -5.45 4.11
CA MET A 49 -7.80 -5.49 2.66
C MET A 49 -9.20 -5.01 2.28
N ALA A 50 -9.30 -3.97 1.46
CA ALA A 50 -10.59 -3.53 0.94
C ALA A 50 -11.21 -4.60 0.00
N PRO A 51 -12.50 -4.97 0.16
CA PRO A 51 -13.20 -5.85 -0.78
C PRO A 51 -13.56 -5.06 -2.06
N PRO A 52 -13.33 -5.53 -3.31
CA PRO A 52 -13.69 -6.86 -3.78
C PRO A 52 -12.52 -7.60 -4.42
N LEU A 53 -12.15 -8.70 -3.78
CA LEU A 53 -11.07 -9.61 -4.16
C LEU A 53 -11.42 -10.33 -5.47
N LYS A 54 -10.79 -9.95 -6.59
CA LYS A 54 -10.62 -10.91 -7.68
C LYS A 54 -9.49 -11.83 -7.26
N ALA A 55 -9.72 -13.14 -7.27
CA ALA A 55 -8.76 -14.14 -6.79
C ALA A 55 -7.42 -14.07 -7.56
N GLU A 56 -7.42 -13.49 -8.76
CA GLU A 56 -6.26 -13.29 -9.62
C GLU A 56 -5.77 -11.83 -9.69
N ALA A 57 -6.23 -10.95 -8.80
CA ALA A 57 -5.76 -9.56 -8.79
C ALA A 57 -4.29 -9.48 -8.35
N ASP A 58 -3.49 -8.77 -9.12
CA ASP A 58 -2.11 -8.38 -8.81
C ASP A 58 -2.04 -7.14 -7.90
N PHE A 59 -3.19 -6.57 -7.51
CA PHE A 59 -3.28 -5.44 -6.61
C PHE A 59 -4.52 -5.47 -5.70
N PHE A 60 -4.43 -4.76 -4.58
CA PHE A 60 -5.56 -4.47 -3.69
C PHE A 60 -5.35 -3.12 -3.00
N VAL A 61 -6.35 -2.64 -2.27
CA VAL A 61 -6.25 -1.42 -1.45
C VAL A 61 -6.13 -1.81 0.03
N LEU A 62 -5.09 -1.34 0.70
CA LEU A 62 -4.88 -1.47 2.14
C LEU A 62 -5.56 -0.29 2.85
N THR A 63 -6.35 -0.59 3.88
CA THR A 63 -7.14 0.38 4.65
C THR A 63 -6.82 0.29 6.13
N GLU A 64 -6.99 1.40 6.86
CA GLU A 64 -6.76 1.46 8.31
C GLU A 64 -7.78 0.61 9.10
N ILE A 65 -9.03 0.58 8.63
CA ILE A 65 -10.14 -0.13 9.25
C ILE A 65 -10.77 -1.12 8.27
N PRO A 66 -11.41 -2.21 8.75
CA PRO A 66 -12.15 -3.13 7.89
C PRO A 66 -13.29 -2.41 7.16
N MET A 67 -13.38 -2.58 5.85
CA MET A 67 -14.44 -1.99 5.03
C MET A 67 -15.32 -3.08 4.42
N ALA A 68 -16.64 -2.85 4.38
CA ALA A 68 -17.60 -3.83 3.84
C ALA A 68 -17.83 -3.70 2.32
N LEU A 69 -17.50 -2.55 1.74
CA LEU A 69 -17.60 -2.23 0.32
C LEU A 69 -16.38 -1.40 -0.07
N CYS A 70 -15.89 -1.50 -1.31
CA CYS A 70 -14.92 -0.54 -1.85
C CYS A 70 -15.70 0.66 -2.44
N PRO A 71 -15.80 1.79 -1.72
CA PRO A 71 -16.43 2.99 -2.27
C PRO A 71 -15.56 3.70 -3.33
N PHE A 72 -14.37 3.16 -3.64
CA PHE A 72 -13.29 3.92 -4.28
C PHE A 72 -13.04 3.58 -5.75
N CYS A 73 -13.79 2.64 -6.34
CA CYS A 73 -13.58 2.20 -7.72
C CYS A 73 -14.04 3.20 -8.81
N SER A 74 -14.27 4.50 -8.56
CA SER A 74 -14.92 5.35 -9.58
C SER A 74 -14.61 6.85 -9.70
N SER A 75 -13.76 7.52 -8.92
CA SER A 75 -13.30 8.88 -9.30
C SER A 75 -12.19 9.47 -8.43
N ASP A 76 -11.29 10.23 -9.07
CA ASP A 76 -10.15 10.98 -8.53
C ASP A 76 -10.50 12.00 -7.43
N ALA A 77 -11.78 12.32 -7.23
CA ALA A 77 -12.21 13.47 -6.42
C ALA A 77 -12.25 13.21 -4.90
N ASP A 78 -12.22 11.95 -4.45
CA ASP A 78 -12.41 11.60 -3.04
C ASP A 78 -11.34 10.59 -2.55
N TRP A 79 -10.06 10.81 -2.88
CA TRP A 79 -8.96 9.99 -2.33
C TRP A 79 -8.87 10.21 -0.81
N PRO A 80 -9.21 9.23 0.04
CA PRO A 80 -9.11 9.41 1.47
C PRO A 80 -7.64 9.37 1.91
N ASP A 81 -7.34 10.02 3.01
CA ASP A 81 -5.99 10.10 3.60
C ASP A 81 -5.55 8.81 4.31
N ASN A 82 -6.35 7.75 4.25
CA ASN A 82 -6.13 6.51 4.99
C ASN A 82 -6.13 5.25 4.10
N ILE A 83 -5.72 5.37 2.83
CA ILE A 83 -5.55 4.22 1.94
C ILE A 83 -4.19 4.19 1.24
N VAL A 84 -3.70 2.97 1.01
CA VAL A 84 -2.47 2.70 0.25
C VAL A 84 -2.74 1.57 -0.74
N VAL A 85 -2.33 1.74 -2.00
CA VAL A 85 -2.47 0.69 -3.02
C VAL A 85 -1.34 -0.30 -2.89
N ILE A 86 -1.65 -1.58 -2.86
CA ILE A 86 -0.66 -2.66 -2.80
C ILE A 86 -0.59 -3.33 -4.16
N ARG A 87 0.61 -3.41 -4.74
CA ARG A 87 0.89 -4.14 -5.99
C ARG A 87 1.79 -5.32 -5.66
N LEU A 88 1.24 -6.52 -5.77
CA LEU A 88 1.90 -7.76 -5.43
C LEU A 88 3.02 -8.10 -6.43
N ASP A 89 4.09 -8.72 -5.95
CA ASP A 89 5.13 -9.29 -6.81
C ASP A 89 4.67 -10.60 -7.49
N ARG A 90 3.73 -11.30 -6.86
CA ARG A 90 3.08 -12.52 -7.36
C ARG A 90 1.66 -12.64 -6.79
N ALA A 91 0.79 -13.33 -7.52
CA ALA A 91 -0.54 -13.65 -6.99
C ALA A 91 -0.43 -14.46 -5.68
N GLN A 92 -1.11 -14.01 -4.64
CA GLN A 92 -1.24 -14.67 -3.35
C GLN A 92 -2.73 -14.95 -3.08
N THR A 93 -3.04 -16.10 -2.47
CA THR A 93 -4.42 -16.47 -2.16
C THR A 93 -4.99 -15.55 -1.09
N PHE A 94 -6.12 -14.93 -1.40
CA PHE A 94 -6.84 -14.06 -0.48
C PHE A 94 -7.85 -14.88 0.32
N GLU A 95 -7.51 -15.23 1.56
CA GLU A 95 -8.36 -16.11 2.37
C GLU A 95 -9.38 -15.35 3.22
N GLN A 96 -9.08 -14.11 3.67
CA GLN A 96 -9.96 -13.32 4.54
C GLN A 96 -9.80 -11.81 4.33
N ALA A 97 -10.80 -11.12 3.77
CA ALA A 97 -10.78 -9.67 3.57
C ALA A 97 -10.75 -8.87 4.88
N ASN A 98 -11.23 -9.46 5.98
CA ASN A 98 -11.37 -8.79 7.28
C ASN A 98 -10.22 -9.11 8.26
N ALA A 99 -9.20 -9.86 7.81
CA ALA A 99 -8.05 -10.14 8.65
C ALA A 99 -7.07 -8.96 8.63
N LEU A 100 -6.46 -8.69 9.78
CA LEU A 100 -5.32 -7.79 9.85
C LEU A 100 -4.14 -8.46 9.14
N ILE A 101 -3.55 -7.75 8.19
CA ILE A 101 -2.37 -8.20 7.46
C ILE A 101 -1.23 -7.22 7.65
N GLU A 102 0.00 -7.72 7.48
CA GLU A 102 1.19 -6.91 7.31
C GLU A 102 1.69 -7.07 5.87
N VAL A 103 1.96 -5.93 5.23
CA VAL A 103 2.41 -5.84 3.84
C VAL A 103 3.82 -5.26 3.82
N GLU A 104 4.73 -5.95 3.13
CA GLU A 104 6.09 -5.48 2.91
C GLU A 104 6.38 -5.26 1.42
N GLY A 105 6.96 -4.10 1.08
CA GLY A 105 7.34 -3.79 -0.30
C GLY A 105 8.03 -2.44 -0.43
N THR A 106 8.14 -1.93 -1.65
CA THR A 106 8.78 -0.64 -1.91
C THR A 106 7.76 0.48 -1.96
N LEU A 107 7.93 1.53 -1.16
CA LEU A 107 7.01 2.68 -1.16
C LEU A 107 7.22 3.56 -2.40
N GLU A 108 6.17 3.75 -3.19
CA GLU A 108 6.11 4.78 -4.23
C GLU A 108 5.16 5.90 -3.82
N VAL A 109 5.59 7.13 -4.07
CA VAL A 109 4.88 8.35 -3.67
C VAL A 109 4.63 9.21 -4.90
N GLY A 110 3.41 9.72 -5.03
CA GLY A 110 2.99 10.58 -6.13
C GLY A 110 1.87 9.96 -6.97
N SER A 111 1.19 10.81 -7.74
CA SER A 111 0.07 10.40 -8.58
C SER A 111 0.49 9.40 -9.67
N TRP A 112 -0.24 8.31 -9.77
CA TRP A 112 -0.13 7.33 -10.84
C TRP A 112 -1.51 6.79 -11.18
N THR A 113 -1.82 6.75 -12.48
CA THR A 113 -3.05 6.17 -13.02
C THR A 113 -2.77 4.78 -13.57
N ASP A 114 -3.50 3.78 -13.10
CA ASP A 114 -3.45 2.44 -13.65
C ASP A 114 -3.98 2.43 -15.09
N PRO A 115 -3.15 2.06 -16.09
CA PRO A 115 -3.58 2.05 -17.49
C PRO A 115 -4.67 1.00 -17.77
N ALA A 116 -4.80 -0.05 -16.96
CA ALA A 116 -5.77 -1.12 -17.18
C ALA A 116 -7.15 -0.79 -16.59
N THR A 117 -7.18 -0.13 -15.42
CA THR A 117 -8.42 0.12 -14.68
C THR A 117 -8.82 1.60 -14.65
N GLY A 118 -7.91 2.51 -14.99
CA GLY A 118 -8.07 3.95 -14.80
C GLY A 118 -7.94 4.39 -13.33
N PHE A 119 -7.60 3.48 -12.40
CA PHE A 119 -7.53 3.76 -10.98
C PHE A 119 -6.35 4.69 -10.67
N VAL A 120 -6.62 5.87 -10.11
CA VAL A 120 -5.59 6.82 -9.67
C VAL A 120 -5.13 6.45 -8.27
N SER A 121 -3.84 6.60 -7.99
CA SER A 121 -3.25 6.33 -6.68
C SER A 121 -2.19 7.36 -6.32
N LEU A 122 -2.14 7.77 -5.05
CA LEU A 122 -1.15 8.71 -4.54
C LEU A 122 -0.01 8.03 -3.78
N LEU A 123 -0.30 6.91 -3.12
CA LEU A 123 0.65 6.06 -2.40
C LEU A 123 0.48 4.63 -2.86
N ARG A 124 1.61 3.96 -3.12
CA ARG A 124 1.65 2.55 -3.47
C ARG A 124 2.76 1.84 -2.71
N ILE A 125 2.55 0.58 -2.38
CA ILE A 125 3.62 -0.36 -2.01
C ILE A 125 3.71 -1.38 -3.14
N VAL A 126 4.84 -1.39 -3.86
CA VAL A 126 5.06 -2.21 -5.06
C VAL A 126 6.06 -3.33 -4.83
N GLY A 127 5.94 -4.40 -5.64
CA GLY A 127 6.73 -5.62 -5.43
C GLY A 127 6.48 -6.16 -4.03
N ALA A 128 5.21 -6.13 -3.64
CA ALA A 128 4.77 -6.35 -2.28
C ALA A 128 4.43 -7.83 -2.06
N HIS A 129 4.60 -8.27 -0.82
CA HIS A 129 4.03 -9.50 -0.32
C HIS A 129 3.36 -9.24 1.03
N PHE A 130 2.37 -10.04 1.39
CA PHE A 130 1.67 -9.90 2.66
C PHE A 130 1.55 -11.22 3.42
N HIS A 131 1.36 -11.10 4.73
CA HIS A 131 1.04 -12.21 5.62
C HIS A 131 0.01 -11.77 6.67
N ALA A 132 -0.76 -12.73 7.19
CA ALA A 132 -1.66 -12.49 8.31
C ALA A 132 -0.85 -12.26 9.60
N VAL A 133 -1.34 -11.35 10.45
CA VAL A 133 -0.77 -11.04 11.77
C VAL A 133 -1.33 -11.95 12.85
#